data_AF-A0AAV2HQ62-F1
#
_entry.id   AF-A0AAV2HQ62-F1
#
_cell.length_a   1.000
_cell.length_b   1.000
_cell.length_c   1.000
_cell.angle_alpha   90.00
_cell.angle_beta   90.00
_cell.angle_gamma   90.00
#
_symmetry.space_group_name_H-M   'P 1'
#
loop_
_entity.id
_entity.type
_entity.pdbx_description
1 polymer ?
#
loop_
_entity_poly.entity_id
_entity_poly.type
_entity_poly.pdbx_seq_one_letter_code
_entity_poly.pdbx_strand_id
1 'polypeptide(L)'
;MAAPVFLLVSIFCTAAAQTGSINFDNLFRQYAGTDNVLQRNEFDRFWLHLDENTDGSVSKQEFDIGWRDQGFPNPQNAPLYFIELDRVADEHLNSLDFPHIFKLFDENANGFITEREARYNWNAYFE
;
A
#
# COMPACT_ATOMS: atom_id res chain seq x y z
N MET A 1 28.13 26.02 48.76
CA MET A 1 28.84 25.69 47.50
C MET A 1 27.92 24.78 46.71
N ALA A 2 27.34 25.28 45.62
CA ALA A 2 26.30 24.61 44.86
C ALA A 2 26.90 23.67 43.81
N ALA A 3 26.39 22.44 43.72
CA ALA A 3 26.68 21.51 42.63
C ALA A 3 25.47 21.48 41.69
N PRO A 4 25.63 21.72 40.37
CA PRO A 4 24.53 21.55 39.43
C PRO A 4 24.45 20.07 39.02
N VAL A 5 23.33 19.45 39.37
CA VAL A 5 22.87 18.18 38.82
C VAL A 5 22.38 18.46 37.39
N PHE A 6 23.12 18.03 36.38
CA PHE A 6 22.65 18.06 35.00
C PHE A 6 21.83 16.80 34.71
N LEU A 7 20.52 16.97 34.77
CA LEU A 7 19.52 16.02 34.29
C LEU A 7 19.57 16.02 32.74
N LEU A 8 20.22 15.03 32.14
CA LEU A 8 20.12 14.80 30.70
C LEU A 8 18.77 14.16 30.41
N VAL A 9 17.86 14.97 29.88
CA VAL A 9 16.57 14.55 29.33
C VAL A 9 16.84 13.62 28.15
N SER A 10 16.42 12.36 28.28
CA SER A 10 16.41 11.40 27.17
C SER A 10 15.43 11.85 26.10
N ILE A 11 15.93 12.15 24.91
CA ILE A 11 15.09 12.33 23.71
C ILE A 11 14.68 10.93 23.26
N PHE A 12 13.49 10.50 23.66
CA PHE A 12 12.78 9.45 22.94
C PHE A 12 12.16 10.08 21.71
N CYS A 13 12.86 10.04 20.57
CA CYS A 13 12.20 10.11 19.28
C CYS A 13 11.48 8.78 19.07
N THR A 14 10.23 8.68 19.51
CA THR A 14 9.36 7.59 19.08
C THR A 14 9.06 7.79 17.60
N ALA A 15 9.73 7.01 16.76
CA ALA A 15 9.34 6.81 15.38
C ALA A 15 7.98 6.10 15.36
N ALA A 16 6.90 6.87 15.35
CA ALA A 16 5.58 6.37 14.98
C ALA A 16 5.50 6.31 13.44
N ALA A 17 6.29 5.41 12.84
CA ALA A 17 6.27 5.18 11.41
C ALA A 17 6.76 3.75 11.14
N GLN A 18 5.89 2.75 11.32
CA GLN A 18 6.21 1.39 10.87
C GLN A 18 5.03 0.41 10.75
N THR A 19 3.83 0.75 11.21
CA THR A 19 2.69 -0.20 11.12
C THR A 19 2.21 -0.44 9.68
N GLY A 20 2.17 0.61 8.83
CA GLY A 20 1.70 0.46 7.45
C GLY A 20 2.60 -0.39 6.56
N SER A 21 3.92 -0.28 6.75
CA SER A 21 4.90 -1.08 6.01
C SER A 21 4.77 -2.58 6.33
N ILE A 22 4.53 -2.94 7.59
CA ILE A 22 4.36 -4.34 8.02
C ILE A 22 3.11 -4.96 7.37
N ASN A 23 2.01 -4.21 7.28
CA ASN A 23 0.77 -4.72 6.71
C ASN A 23 0.86 -4.90 5.19
N PHE A 24 1.48 -3.95 4.49
CA PHE A 24 1.78 -4.10 3.06
C PHE A 24 2.63 -5.35 2.78
N ASP A 25 3.70 -5.56 3.56
CA ASP A 25 4.60 -6.69 3.36
C ASP A 25 3.92 -8.05 3.54
N ASN A 26 3.02 -8.14 4.53
CA ASN A 26 2.25 -9.33 4.78
C ASN A 26 1.27 -9.59 3.63
N LEU A 27 0.60 -8.54 3.15
CA LEU A 27 -0.34 -8.64 2.04
C LEU A 27 0.37 -9.03 0.73
N PHE A 28 1.52 -8.42 0.44
CA PHE A 28 2.35 -8.78 -0.70
C PHE A 28 2.70 -10.28 -0.65
N ARG A 29 3.26 -10.76 0.48
CA ARG A 29 3.62 -12.17 0.65
C ARG A 29 2.42 -13.11 0.52
N GLN A 30 1.25 -12.70 1.02
CA GLN A 30 0.02 -13.48 0.90
C GLN A 30 -0.35 -13.73 -0.57
N TYR A 31 -0.29 -12.70 -1.42
CA TYR A 31 -0.70 -12.81 -2.82
C TYR A 31 0.40 -13.31 -3.76
N ALA A 32 1.67 -13.01 -3.47
CA ALA A 32 2.81 -13.54 -4.20
C ALA A 32 3.04 -15.03 -3.91
N GLY A 33 2.62 -15.52 -2.74
CA GLY A 33 2.78 -16.94 -2.41
C GLY A 33 4.24 -17.38 -2.40
N THR A 34 4.55 -18.50 -3.07
CA THR A 34 5.85 -19.17 -2.94
C THR A 34 6.93 -18.70 -3.90
N ASP A 35 6.57 -18.09 -5.03
CA ASP A 35 7.54 -17.59 -6.01
C ASP A 35 8.03 -16.17 -5.67
N ASN A 36 7.42 -15.52 -4.67
CA ASN A 36 7.77 -14.20 -4.13
C ASN A 36 7.69 -13.07 -5.16
N VAL A 37 6.87 -13.25 -6.20
CA VAL A 37 6.56 -12.22 -7.18
C VAL A 37 5.05 -12.12 -7.34
N LEU A 38 4.55 -10.94 -7.71
CA LEU A 38 3.16 -10.80 -8.12
C LEU A 38 3.06 -10.91 -9.63
N GLN A 39 2.47 -12.00 -10.11
CA GLN A 39 1.98 -12.08 -11.49
C GLN A 39 0.71 -11.24 -11.63
N ARG A 40 0.29 -10.99 -12.87
CA ARG A 40 -0.82 -10.08 -13.15
C ARG A 40 -2.11 -10.44 -12.40
N ASN A 41 -2.52 -11.70 -12.42
CA ASN A 41 -3.72 -12.17 -11.71
C ASN A 41 -3.57 -12.17 -10.18
N GLU A 42 -2.35 -12.24 -9.66
CA GLU A 42 -2.06 -12.09 -8.22
C GLU A 42 -2.13 -10.63 -7.80
N PHE A 43 -1.62 -9.74 -8.64
CA PHE A 43 -1.70 -8.30 -8.44
C PHE A 43 -3.14 -7.78 -8.49
N ASP A 44 -3.95 -8.26 -9.45
CA ASP A 44 -5.38 -7.92 -9.50
C ASP A 44 -6.08 -8.36 -8.19
N ARG A 45 -5.78 -9.58 -7.70
CA ARG A 45 -6.30 -10.10 -6.42
C ARG A 45 -5.80 -9.35 -5.19
N PHE A 46 -4.60 -8.79 -5.24
CA PHE A 46 -4.05 -7.94 -4.19
C PHE A 46 -4.91 -6.69 -4.00
N TRP A 47 -5.32 -6.02 -5.08
CA TRP A 47 -6.21 -4.85 -4.98
C TRP A 47 -7.62 -5.24 -4.58
N LEU A 48 -8.15 -6.34 -5.12
CA LEU A 48 -9.44 -6.90 -4.71
C LEU A 48 -9.44 -7.43 -3.27
N HIS A 49 -8.33 -7.37 -2.53
CA HIS A 49 -8.37 -7.55 -1.07
C HIS A 49 -9.26 -6.52 -0.38
N LEU A 50 -9.44 -5.35 -1.00
CA LEU A 50 -10.29 -4.28 -0.48
C LEU A 50 -11.74 -4.39 -0.94
N ASP A 51 -12.08 -5.31 -1.84
CA ASP A 51 -13.45 -5.57 -2.32
C ASP A 51 -14.24 -6.31 -1.25
N GLU A 52 -14.92 -5.56 -0.37
CA GLU A 52 -15.64 -6.10 0.79
C GLU A 52 -16.92 -6.81 0.37
N ASN A 53 -17.62 -6.28 -0.63
CA ASN A 53 -18.90 -6.82 -1.08
C ASN A 53 -18.76 -7.96 -2.10
N THR A 54 -17.55 -8.20 -2.62
CA THR A 54 -17.16 -9.23 -3.58
C THR A 54 -17.81 -9.10 -4.96
N ASP A 55 -18.08 -7.88 -5.41
CA ASP A 55 -18.67 -7.59 -6.73
C ASP A 55 -17.64 -7.59 -7.88
N GLY A 56 -16.35 -7.77 -7.55
CA GLY A 56 -15.26 -7.81 -8.52
C GLY A 56 -14.68 -6.43 -8.84
N SER A 57 -15.03 -5.41 -8.07
CA SER A 57 -14.46 -4.08 -8.12
C SER A 57 -14.23 -3.53 -6.71
N VAL A 58 -13.31 -2.57 -6.58
CA VAL A 58 -13.15 -1.83 -5.32
C VAL A 58 -13.76 -0.45 -5.54
N SER A 59 -14.92 -0.21 -4.95
CA SER A 59 -15.51 1.12 -4.92
C SER A 59 -14.63 2.10 -4.13
N LYS A 60 -14.81 3.40 -4.38
CA LYS A 60 -14.13 4.45 -3.59
C LYS A 60 -14.34 4.32 -2.07
N GLN A 61 -15.52 3.89 -1.65
CA GLN A 61 -15.83 3.70 -0.23
C GLN A 61 -15.06 2.50 0.35
N GLU A 62 -15.07 1.37 -0.34
CA GLU A 62 -14.32 0.17 0.04
C GLU A 62 -12.82 0.45 0.11
N PHE A 63 -12.30 1.24 -0.83
CA PHE A 63 -10.91 1.67 -0.80
C PHE A 63 -10.58 2.49 0.45
N ASP A 64 -11.34 3.55 0.78
CA ASP A 64 -11.05 4.40 1.95
C ASP A 64 -11.16 3.63 3.28
N ILE A 65 -12.17 2.78 3.42
CA ILE A 65 -12.35 1.95 4.63
C ILE A 65 -11.24 0.91 4.69
N GLY A 66 -11.06 0.14 3.62
CA GLY A 66 -10.06 -0.93 3.56
C GLY A 66 -8.65 -0.40 3.78
N TRP A 67 -8.29 0.76 3.22
CA TRP A 67 -6.97 1.37 3.42
C TRP A 67 -6.69 1.66 4.90
N ARG A 68 -7.69 2.17 5.63
CA ARG A 68 -7.60 2.46 7.07
C ARG A 68 -7.52 1.19 7.89
N ASP A 69 -8.36 0.21 7.57
CA ASP A 69 -8.44 -1.05 8.32
C ASP A 69 -7.20 -1.91 8.12
N GLN A 70 -6.61 -1.89 6.93
CA GLN A 70 -5.29 -2.47 6.65
C GLN A 70 -4.15 -1.67 7.31
N GLY A 71 -4.43 -0.52 7.94
CA GLY A 71 -3.43 0.33 8.58
C GLY A 71 -2.37 0.86 7.62
N PHE A 72 -2.71 1.01 6.33
CA PHE A 72 -1.78 1.52 5.32
C PHE A 72 -1.39 2.98 5.58
N PRO A 73 -0.25 3.44 5.03
CA PRO A 73 0.28 4.77 5.27
C PRO A 73 -0.70 5.89 4.86
N ASN A 74 -0.61 7.04 5.52
CA ASN A 74 -1.32 8.26 5.15
C ASN A 74 -2.83 8.06 4.86
N PRO A 75 -3.63 7.46 5.77
CA PRO A 75 -5.04 7.15 5.51
C PRO A 75 -5.91 8.36 5.18
N GLN A 76 -5.52 9.56 5.60
CA GLN A 76 -6.17 10.81 5.22
C GLN A 76 -6.08 11.12 3.70
N ASN A 77 -5.11 10.53 3.01
CA ASN A 77 -4.89 10.70 1.57
C ASN A 77 -5.50 9.57 0.74
N ALA A 78 -6.11 8.55 1.35
CA ALA A 78 -6.71 7.43 0.62
C ALA A 78 -7.67 7.86 -0.51
N PRO A 79 -8.53 8.90 -0.33
CA PRO A 79 -9.37 9.38 -1.43
C PRO A 79 -8.59 9.96 -2.62
N LEU A 80 -7.40 10.54 -2.39
CA LEU A 80 -6.54 11.04 -3.47
C LEU A 80 -5.86 9.87 -4.19
N TYR A 81 -5.34 8.89 -3.45
CA TYR A 81 -4.74 7.68 -4.02
C TYR A 81 -5.73 6.94 -4.92
N PHE A 82 -6.98 6.81 -4.49
CA PHE A 82 -8.04 6.23 -5.31
C PHE A 82 -8.17 6.93 -6.66
N ILE A 83 -8.26 8.26 -6.68
CA ILE A 83 -8.42 9.06 -7.91
C ILE A 83 -7.23 8.86 -8.86
N GLU A 84 -6.01 8.74 -8.34
CA GLU A 84 -4.81 8.51 -9.16
C GLU A 84 -4.78 7.10 -9.77
N LEU A 85 -5.35 6.11 -9.07
CA LEU A 85 -5.41 4.72 -9.51
C LEU A 85 -6.59 4.44 -10.45
N ASP A 86 -7.69 5.19 -10.33
CA ASP A 86 -8.96 5.06 -11.08
C ASP A 86 -8.82 5.58 -12.50
N ARG A 87 -8.10 4.81 -13.33
CA ARG A 87 -7.68 5.23 -14.67
C ARG A 87 -8.87 5.40 -15.60
N VAL A 88 -9.81 4.47 -15.53
CA VAL A 88 -11.15 4.64 -16.07
C VAL A 88 -11.95 5.31 -14.96
N ALA A 89 -12.17 6.62 -15.07
CA ALA A 89 -12.82 7.41 -14.02
C ALA A 89 -14.32 7.09 -13.89
N ASP A 90 -14.62 5.90 -13.38
CA ASP A 90 -15.95 5.37 -13.12
C ASP A 90 -16.21 5.12 -11.62
N GLU A 91 -15.27 5.51 -10.76
CA GLU A 91 -15.30 5.32 -9.30
C GLU A 91 -15.22 3.87 -8.83
N HIS A 92 -14.67 2.97 -9.65
CA HIS A 92 -14.46 1.56 -9.34
C HIS A 92 -13.09 1.06 -9.82
N LEU A 93 -12.15 0.75 -8.91
CA LEU A 93 -10.92 0.08 -9.33
C LEU A 93 -11.21 -1.37 -9.72
N ASN A 94 -11.00 -1.70 -10.99
CA ASN A 94 -11.34 -3.01 -11.52
C ASN A 94 -10.36 -3.49 -12.60
N SER A 95 -10.74 -4.56 -13.31
CA SER A 95 -9.95 -5.17 -14.38
C SER A 95 -9.53 -4.21 -15.51
N LEU A 96 -10.20 -3.07 -15.66
CA LEU A 96 -9.84 -2.01 -16.61
C LEU A 96 -8.68 -1.14 -16.10
N ASP A 97 -8.52 -0.98 -14.79
CA ASP A 97 -7.51 -0.13 -14.16
C ASP A 97 -6.26 -0.89 -13.76
N PHE A 98 -6.43 -2.11 -13.22
CA PHE A 98 -5.32 -2.95 -12.79
C PHE A 98 -4.19 -3.14 -13.83
N PRO A 99 -4.44 -3.26 -15.16
CA PRO A 99 -3.35 -3.28 -16.14
C PRO A 99 -2.46 -2.04 -16.14
N HIS A 100 -3.02 -0.89 -15.83
CA HIS A 100 -2.27 0.36 -15.75
C HIS A 100 -1.52 0.44 -14.42
N ILE A 101 -2.17 0.10 -13.31
CA ILE A 101 -1.54 0.09 -11.99
C ILE A 101 -0.37 -0.91 -11.95
N PHE A 102 -0.53 -2.09 -12.55
CA PHE A 102 0.53 -3.09 -12.65
C PHE A 102 1.80 -2.52 -13.29
N LYS A 103 1.66 -1.73 -14.36
CA LYS A 103 2.79 -1.09 -15.05
C LYS A 103 3.48 -0.01 -14.22
N LEU A 104 2.78 0.60 -13.26
CA LEU A 104 3.41 1.54 -12.33
C LEU A 104 4.37 0.81 -11.38
N PHE A 105 4.14 -0.48 -11.13
CA PHE A 105 4.93 -1.29 -10.21
C PHE A 105 5.97 -2.18 -10.92
N ASP A 106 5.67 -2.70 -12.11
CA ASP A 106 6.61 -3.51 -12.93
C ASP A 106 7.65 -2.62 -13.65
N GLU A 107 8.63 -2.12 -12.89
CA GLU A 107 9.61 -1.12 -13.34
C GLU A 107 10.42 -1.52 -14.56
N ASN A 108 10.75 -2.81 -14.69
CA ASN A 108 11.58 -3.34 -15.77
C ASN A 108 10.75 -4.02 -16.87
N ALA A 109 9.43 -3.98 -16.78
CA ALA A 109 8.48 -4.54 -17.74
C ALA A 109 8.72 -6.03 -18.04
N ASN A 110 9.11 -6.81 -17.02
CA ASN A 110 9.39 -8.24 -17.19
C ASN A 110 8.14 -9.12 -17.03
N GLY A 111 6.99 -8.52 -16.68
CA GLY A 111 5.71 -9.21 -16.54
C GLY A 111 5.41 -9.74 -15.13
N PHE A 112 6.23 -9.42 -14.13
CA PHE A 112 5.99 -9.72 -12.73
C PHE A 112 6.56 -8.63 -11.82
N ILE A 113 5.98 -8.47 -10.63
CA ILE A 113 6.43 -7.46 -9.67
C ILE A 113 7.17 -8.18 -8.53
N THR A 114 8.45 -7.92 -8.40
CA THR A 114 9.25 -8.40 -7.26
C THR A 114 8.93 -7.62 -5.98
N GLU A 115 9.25 -8.17 -4.81
CA GLU A 115 9.09 -7.42 -3.54
C GLU A 115 9.84 -6.08 -3.56
N ARG A 116 11.01 -6.03 -4.22
CA ARG A 116 11.80 -4.79 -4.37
C ARG A 116 11.02 -3.73 -5.14
N GLU A 117 10.52 -4.09 -6.32
CA GLU A 117 9.71 -3.22 -7.18
C GLU A 117 8.44 -2.79 -6.46
N ALA A 118 7.79 -3.71 -5.76
CA ALA A 118 6.58 -3.45 -5.01
C ALA A 118 6.81 -2.42 -3.92
N ARG A 119 7.83 -2.62 -3.08
CA ARG A 119 8.16 -1.72 -1.97
C ARG A 119 8.64 -0.35 -2.44
N TYR A 120 9.47 -0.31 -3.48
CA TYR A 120 9.97 0.95 -4.01
C TYR A 120 8.82 1.84 -4.51
N ASN A 121 7.93 1.27 -5.31
CA ASN A 121 6.78 2.01 -5.85
C ASN A 121 5.72 2.30 -4.78
N TRP A 122 5.43 1.36 -3.88
CA TRP A 122 4.53 1.60 -2.75
C TRP A 122 4.93 2.83 -1.95
N ASN A 123 6.21 2.92 -1.58
CA ASN A 123 6.73 4.06 -0.85
C ASN A 123 6.65 5.35 -1.68
N ALA A 124 6.98 5.29 -2.97
CA ALA A 124 6.96 6.47 -3.83
C ALA A 124 5.55 7.06 -4.04
N TYR A 125 4.52 6.20 -4.10
CA TYR A 125 3.14 6.64 -4.33
C TYR A 125 2.39 6.97 -3.04
N PHE A 126 2.68 6.27 -1.93
CA PHE A 126 1.80 6.26 -0.77
C PHE A 126 2.46 6.68 0.56
N GLU A 127 3.80 6.75 0.65
CA GLU A 127 4.52 7.17 1.87
C GLU A 127 5.12 8.58 1.75
#